data_AF-A0A0L0UQV0-F1
#
_entry.id   AF-A0A0L0UQV0-F1
#
_cell.length_a   1.000
_cell.length_b   1.000
_cell.length_c   1.000
_cell.angle_alpha   90.00
_cell.angle_beta   90.00
_cell.angle_gamma   90.00
#
_symmetry.space_group_name_H-M   'P 1'
#
loop_
_entity.id
_entity.type
_entity.pdbx_description
1 polymer ?
#
loop_
_entity_poly.entity_id
_entity_poly.type
_entity_poly.pdbx_seq_one_letter_code
_entity_poly.pdbx_strand_id
1 'polypeptide(L)'
;MANPPIPTNPPIPTNTPILGDTGTPKDTSNSKGKNSSSSKGKVATPSLTAGGNAIADHYVELIFKLQHTAALQLQEERQNNIDQRQADRERIARLENTLFDVVTKAEEEKQVRLSPGPKSDCLDRQKFCIADGPHYTGPFQAIEPFLKWVNQLLIFFLTKGVVNDTDKIIIAG
;
A
#
# COMPACT_ATOMS: atom_id res chain seq x y z
N MET A 1 15.22 45.96 -1.78
CA MET A 1 14.19 44.91 -1.75
C MET A 1 13.95 44.48 -3.19
N ALA A 2 14.46 43.31 -3.58
CA ALA A 2 14.37 42.80 -4.95
C ALA A 2 13.34 41.66 -4.99
N ASN A 3 12.40 41.72 -5.94
CA ASN A 3 11.44 40.65 -6.20
C ASN A 3 12.12 39.52 -7.01
N PRO A 4 11.79 38.23 -6.76
CA PRO A 4 12.28 37.14 -7.59
C PRO A 4 11.50 37.04 -8.93
N PRO A 5 12.12 36.53 -10.01
CA PRO A 5 11.48 36.41 -11.31
C PRO A 5 10.56 35.17 -11.38
N ILE A 6 9.42 35.33 -12.07
CA ILE A 6 8.47 34.26 -12.40
C ILE A 6 9.06 33.42 -13.55
N PRO A 7 8.99 32.07 -13.52
CA PRO A 7 9.34 31.25 -14.66
C PRO A 7 8.22 31.25 -15.71
N THR A 8 8.56 31.68 -16.92
CA THR A 8 7.72 31.64 -18.13
C THR A 8 7.69 30.22 -18.71
N ASN A 9 6.52 29.61 -18.84
CA ASN A 9 6.33 28.36 -19.60
C ASN A 9 6.28 28.64 -21.12
N PRO A 10 6.82 27.75 -21.98
CA PRO A 10 6.75 27.89 -23.44
C PRO A 10 5.37 27.49 -24.01
N PRO A 11 4.99 27.95 -25.21
CA PRO A 11 3.65 27.77 -25.76
C PRO A 11 3.45 26.36 -26.34
N ILE A 12 2.29 25.75 -26.05
CA ILE A 12 1.78 24.56 -26.74
C ILE A 12 1.18 25.03 -28.08
N PRO A 13 1.47 24.38 -29.23
CA PRO A 13 0.80 24.72 -30.48
C PRO A 13 -0.62 24.13 -30.51
N THR A 14 -1.60 25.03 -30.58
CA THR A 14 -2.99 24.77 -30.93
C THR A 14 -3.10 24.46 -32.43
N ASN A 15 -3.61 23.29 -32.79
CA ASN A 15 -4.20 23.03 -34.10
C ASN A 15 -5.72 22.96 -33.96
N THR A 16 -6.41 23.86 -34.64
CA THR A 16 -7.88 23.96 -34.87
C THR A 16 -8.15 23.62 -36.36
N PRO A 17 -9.38 23.69 -36.93
CA PRO A 17 -10.76 23.26 -36.56
C PRO A 17 -11.43 22.42 -37.70
N ILE A 18 -12.78 22.27 -37.66
CA ILE A 18 -13.79 22.26 -38.78
C ILE A 18 -14.69 21.01 -38.73
N LEU A 19 -15.94 21.08 -38.23
CA LEU A 19 -17.18 21.64 -38.80
C LEU A 19 -17.68 20.85 -40.04
N GLY A 20 -18.74 20.07 -39.86
CA GLY A 20 -19.48 19.36 -40.92
C GLY A 20 -20.97 19.62 -40.76
N ASP A 21 -21.53 20.22 -41.79
CA ASP A 21 -22.81 20.92 -41.88
C ASP A 21 -23.96 20.03 -42.38
N THR A 22 -25.19 20.48 -42.09
CA THR A 22 -26.47 20.33 -42.82
C THR A 22 -26.98 18.99 -43.39
N GLY A 23 -28.29 18.75 -43.15
CA GLY A 23 -29.12 18.04 -44.12
C GLY A 23 -30.39 17.37 -43.57
N THR A 24 -31.49 18.13 -43.38
CA THR A 24 -32.85 17.59 -43.59
C THR A 24 -33.14 17.55 -45.10
N PRO A 25 -34.07 16.71 -45.58
CA PRO A 25 -35.35 17.32 -45.99
C PRO A 25 -36.60 16.40 -45.98
N LYS A 26 -37.76 17.09 -45.88
CA LYS A 26 -38.99 16.91 -46.71
C LYS A 26 -40.16 16.06 -46.18
N ASP A 27 -41.19 16.79 -45.77
CA ASP A 27 -42.61 16.40 -45.71
C ASP A 27 -43.19 15.99 -47.08
N THR A 28 -44.30 15.22 -47.09
CA THR A 28 -45.62 15.68 -47.59
C THR A 28 -46.65 14.54 -47.77
N SER A 29 -47.86 14.83 -47.30
CA SER A 29 -49.22 14.35 -47.71
C SER A 29 -49.78 13.04 -47.13
N ASN A 30 -51.10 12.87 -46.99
CA ASN A 30 -52.21 13.70 -46.52
C ASN A 30 -53.47 12.80 -46.46
N SER A 31 -54.25 12.95 -45.38
CA SER A 31 -55.74 12.95 -45.33
C SER A 31 -56.60 11.67 -45.26
N LYS A 32 -57.72 11.87 -44.54
CA LYS A 32 -59.07 11.24 -44.60
C LYS A 32 -59.25 9.98 -43.73
N GLY A 33 -60.05 9.93 -42.67
CA GLY A 33 -61.16 10.75 -42.16
C GLY A 33 -62.46 9.93 -42.13
N LYS A 34 -63.07 9.67 -40.95
CA LYS A 34 -64.53 9.57 -40.73
C LYS A 34 -64.93 9.30 -39.27
N ASN A 35 -66.12 9.80 -38.94
CA ASN A 35 -66.67 10.16 -37.63
C ASN A 35 -67.60 9.09 -37.02
N SER A 36 -67.86 9.19 -35.71
CA SER A 36 -69.15 9.06 -34.98
C SER A 36 -68.83 8.79 -33.49
N SER A 37 -69.57 9.19 -32.44
CA SER A 37 -70.83 9.90 -32.22
C SER A 37 -70.92 10.26 -30.71
N SER A 38 -71.66 11.33 -30.41
CA SER A 38 -72.15 11.83 -29.10
C SER A 38 -72.21 10.84 -27.90
N SER A 39 -71.96 11.22 -26.65
CA SER A 39 -72.90 12.04 -25.84
C SER A 39 -72.33 12.52 -24.48
N LYS A 40 -72.43 13.84 -24.26
CA LYS A 40 -72.93 14.54 -23.06
C LYS A 40 -72.41 14.17 -21.65
N GLY A 41 -71.51 15.01 -21.14
CA GLY A 41 -71.23 15.22 -19.73
C GLY A 41 -70.48 16.54 -19.53
N LYS A 42 -71.21 17.65 -19.30
CA LYS A 42 -70.62 18.95 -18.96
C LYS A 42 -70.08 18.87 -17.52
N VAL A 43 -68.77 18.83 -17.37
CA VAL A 43 -68.08 19.44 -16.22
C VAL A 43 -67.20 20.53 -16.82
N ALA A 44 -67.57 21.78 -16.55
CA ALA A 44 -66.76 22.93 -16.93
C ALA A 44 -65.56 23.00 -15.99
N THR A 45 -64.42 22.50 -16.43
CA THR A 45 -63.12 23.00 -15.97
C THR A 45 -62.91 24.37 -16.61
N PRO A 46 -62.40 25.37 -15.87
CA PRO A 46 -62.13 26.68 -16.43
C PRO A 46 -61.09 26.53 -17.54
N SER A 47 -61.49 26.90 -18.76
CA SER A 47 -60.60 27.10 -19.89
C SER A 47 -59.61 28.22 -19.55
N LEU A 48 -58.48 27.85 -18.95
CA LEU A 48 -57.27 28.65 -19.00
C LEU A 48 -56.68 28.47 -20.40
N THR A 49 -57.09 29.39 -21.29
CA THR A 49 -56.37 29.83 -22.50
C THR A 49 -55.41 28.80 -23.10
N ALA A 50 -55.94 27.92 -23.95
CA ALA A 50 -55.17 27.06 -24.83
C ALA A 50 -54.45 27.91 -25.89
N GLY A 51 -53.25 28.34 -25.53
CA GLY A 51 -52.30 29.06 -26.38
C GLY A 51 -50.94 29.23 -25.69
N GLY A 52 -50.64 28.41 -24.68
CA GLY A 52 -49.32 28.35 -24.06
C GLY A 52 -48.36 27.63 -25.00
N ASN A 53 -47.25 28.28 -25.31
CA ASN A 53 -46.33 27.92 -26.38
C ASN A 53 -45.74 26.52 -26.07
N ALA A 54 -46.26 25.45 -26.68
CA ALA A 54 -45.79 24.07 -26.47
C ALA A 54 -44.27 23.92 -26.66
N ILE A 55 -43.68 24.79 -27.47
CA ILE A 55 -42.23 24.93 -27.65
C ILE A 55 -41.54 25.41 -26.36
N ALA A 56 -42.09 26.40 -25.67
CA ALA A 56 -41.55 26.92 -24.42
C ALA A 56 -41.63 25.87 -23.29
N ASP A 57 -42.73 25.13 -23.21
CA ASP A 57 -42.87 24.04 -22.22
C ASP A 57 -41.82 22.94 -22.46
N HIS A 58 -41.58 22.58 -23.73
CA HIS A 58 -40.51 21.64 -24.09
C HIS A 58 -39.11 22.15 -23.73
N TYR A 59 -38.81 23.45 -23.90
CA TYR A 59 -37.54 24.03 -23.46
C TYR A 59 -37.37 24.01 -21.95
N VAL A 60 -38.42 24.32 -21.19
CA VAL A 60 -38.39 24.26 -19.72
C VAL A 60 -38.15 22.81 -19.25
N GLU A 61 -38.81 21.84 -19.86
CA GLU A 61 -38.59 20.42 -19.58
C GLU A 61 -37.14 20.00 -19.87
N LEU A 62 -36.58 20.45 -20.99
CA LEU A 62 -35.19 20.16 -21.37
C LEU A 62 -34.18 20.75 -20.37
N ILE A 63 -34.41 21.99 -19.92
CA ILE A 63 -33.55 22.64 -18.91
C ILE A 63 -33.63 21.89 -17.58
N PHE A 64 -34.82 21.47 -17.16
CA PHE A 64 -34.98 20.72 -15.91
C PHE A 64 -34.27 19.36 -15.98
N LYS A 65 -34.43 18.62 -17.09
CA LYS A 65 -33.72 17.35 -17.32
C LYS A 65 -32.20 17.54 -17.32
N LEU A 66 -31.72 18.61 -17.96
CA LEU A 66 -30.30 18.93 -17.99
C LEU A 66 -29.77 19.22 -16.58
N GLN A 67 -30.47 20.05 -15.80
CA GLN A 67 -30.07 20.39 -14.44
C GLN A 67 -30.10 19.17 -13.51
N HIS A 68 -31.13 18.33 -13.62
CA HIS A 68 -31.23 17.09 -12.86
C HIS A 68 -30.06 16.14 -13.17
N THR A 69 -29.75 15.97 -14.46
CA THR A 69 -28.64 15.11 -14.89
C THR A 69 -27.29 15.64 -14.39
N ALA A 70 -27.06 16.96 -14.51
CA ALA A 70 -25.85 17.59 -14.00
C ALA A 70 -25.71 17.43 -12.48
N ALA A 71 -26.82 17.53 -11.74
CA ALA A 71 -26.82 17.31 -10.29
C ALA A 71 -26.45 15.86 -9.93
N LEU A 72 -26.99 14.87 -10.65
CA LEU A 72 -26.64 13.47 -10.44
C LEU A 72 -25.17 13.18 -10.73
N GLN A 73 -24.65 13.68 -11.85
CA GLN A 73 -23.24 13.51 -12.22
C GLN A 73 -22.31 14.13 -11.17
N LEU A 74 -22.61 15.34 -10.72
CA LEU A 74 -21.81 16.01 -9.68
C LEU A 74 -21.85 15.23 -8.35
N GLN A 75 -22.99 14.63 -8.01
CA GLN A 75 -23.11 13.83 -6.80
C GLN A 75 -22.26 12.54 -6.91
N GLU A 76 -22.33 11.85 -8.04
CA GLU A 76 -21.54 10.65 -8.30
C GLU A 76 -20.04 10.95 -8.28
N GLU A 77 -19.60 12.04 -8.93
CA GLU A 77 -18.20 12.46 -8.92
C GLU A 77 -17.70 12.75 -7.50
N ARG A 78 -18.51 13.43 -6.68
CA ARG A 78 -18.16 13.68 -5.27
C ARG A 78 -18.01 12.39 -4.49
N GLN A 79 -18.93 11.45 -4.68
CA GLN A 79 -18.88 10.15 -4.00
C GLN A 79 -17.63 9.38 -4.42
N ASN A 80 -17.36 9.31 -5.73
CA ASN A 80 -16.16 8.67 -6.27
C ASN A 80 -14.88 9.30 -5.69
N ASN A 81 -14.82 10.63 -5.60
CA ASN A 81 -13.67 11.31 -5.01
C ASN A 81 -13.46 10.96 -3.54
N ILE A 82 -14.53 10.85 -2.76
CA ILE A 82 -14.49 10.44 -1.35
C ILE A 82 -13.98 9.00 -1.24
N ASP A 83 -14.55 8.09 -2.02
CA ASP A 83 -14.19 6.67 -2.01
C ASP A 83 -12.73 6.47 -2.44
N GLN A 84 -12.29 7.19 -3.46
CA GLN A 84 -10.90 7.16 -3.94
C GLN A 84 -9.92 7.64 -2.88
N ARG A 85 -10.24 8.74 -2.17
CA ARG A 85 -9.42 9.22 -1.04
C ARG A 85 -9.40 8.24 0.11
N GLN A 86 -10.53 7.58 0.38
CA GLN A 86 -10.63 6.59 1.45
C GLN A 86 -9.77 5.36 1.13
N ALA A 87 -9.87 4.84 -0.09
CA ALA A 87 -9.05 3.73 -0.56
C ALA A 87 -7.55 4.05 -0.51
N ASP A 88 -7.17 5.28 -0.88
CA ASP A 88 -5.77 5.72 -0.81
C ASP A 88 -5.27 5.82 0.64
N ARG A 89 -6.07 6.41 1.54
CA ARG A 89 -5.76 6.45 2.99
C ARG A 89 -5.55 5.05 3.56
N GLU A 90 -6.41 4.10 3.22
CA GLU A 90 -6.27 2.72 3.67
C GLU A 90 -5.03 2.04 3.11
N ARG A 91 -4.70 2.32 1.84
CA ARG A 91 -3.47 1.81 1.23
C ARG A 91 -2.23 2.37 1.92
N ILE A 92 -2.22 3.66 2.23
CA ILE A 92 -1.13 4.29 2.99
C ILE A 92 -1.02 3.67 4.39
N ALA A 93 -2.12 3.55 5.12
CA ALA A 93 -2.12 2.95 6.46
C ALA A 93 -1.58 1.51 6.46
N ARG A 94 -1.92 0.70 5.43
CA ARG A 94 -1.35 -0.64 5.28
C ARG A 94 0.16 -0.63 5.05
N LEU A 95 0.65 0.31 4.23
CA LEU A 95 2.08 0.46 3.98
C LEU A 95 2.82 0.94 5.23
N GLU A 96 2.26 1.89 5.97
CA GLU A 96 2.80 2.39 7.23
C GLU A 96 2.91 1.27 8.27
N ASN A 97 1.85 0.48 8.46
CA ASN A 97 1.88 -0.66 9.37
C ASN A 97 2.92 -1.70 8.94
N THR A 98 2.98 -2.03 7.64
CA THR A 98 3.97 -2.99 7.12
C THR A 98 5.40 -2.47 7.32
N LEU A 99 5.64 -1.18 7.07
CA LEU A 99 6.95 -0.56 7.29
C LEU A 99 7.33 -0.60 8.76
N PHE A 100 6.39 -0.29 9.65
CA PHE A 100 6.60 -0.38 11.09
C PHE A 100 7.00 -1.80 11.49
N ASP A 101 6.27 -2.83 11.07
CA ASP A 101 6.58 -4.24 11.36
C ASP A 101 7.94 -4.69 10.83
N VAL A 102 8.31 -4.26 9.61
CA VAL A 102 9.61 -4.60 9.04
C VAL A 102 10.75 -3.90 9.78
N VAL A 103 10.56 -2.63 10.16
CA VAL A 103 11.57 -1.85 10.89
C VAL A 103 11.74 -2.39 12.31
N THR A 104 10.66 -2.65 13.04
CA THR A 104 10.73 -3.22 14.39
C THR A 104 11.38 -4.60 14.37
N LYS A 105 10.99 -5.46 13.44
CA LYS A 105 11.62 -6.78 13.28
C LYS A 105 13.11 -6.67 12.93
N ALA A 106 13.49 -5.77 12.03
CA ALA A 106 14.90 -5.56 11.69
C ALA A 106 15.70 -5.02 12.89
N GLU A 107 15.10 -4.15 13.71
CA GLU A 107 15.69 -3.66 14.95
C GLU A 107 15.81 -4.77 16.00
N GLU A 108 14.78 -5.60 16.17
CA GLU A 108 14.83 -6.80 17.01
C GLU A 108 15.91 -7.78 16.54
N GLU A 109 16.02 -8.06 15.25
CA GLU A 109 17.06 -8.92 14.68
C GLU A 109 18.47 -8.33 14.91
N LYS A 110 18.62 -7.01 14.77
CA LYS A 110 19.86 -6.30 15.10
C LYS A 110 20.15 -6.36 16.59
N GLN A 111 19.15 -6.15 17.45
CA GLN A 111 19.27 -6.25 18.90
C GLN A 111 19.64 -7.68 19.32
N VAL A 112 19.08 -8.72 18.69
CA VAL A 112 19.46 -10.12 18.91
C VAL A 112 20.88 -10.40 18.43
N ARG A 113 21.33 -9.78 17.34
CA ARG A 113 22.73 -9.89 16.89
C ARG A 113 23.74 -9.10 17.73
N LEU A 114 23.30 -8.00 18.36
CA LEU A 114 24.13 -7.16 19.24
C LEU A 114 24.05 -7.58 20.71
N SER A 115 22.98 -8.25 21.10
CA SER A 115 22.88 -8.94 22.38
C SER A 115 23.85 -10.11 22.32
N PRO A 116 24.84 -10.20 23.23
CA PRO A 116 25.59 -11.42 23.36
C PRO A 116 24.55 -12.53 23.62
N GLY A 117 24.43 -13.48 22.68
CA GLY A 117 23.71 -14.72 22.96
C GLY A 117 24.16 -15.24 24.31
N PRO A 118 23.24 -15.84 25.11
CA PRO A 118 23.44 -16.10 26.54
C PRO A 118 24.85 -16.59 26.71
N LYS A 119 25.72 -15.78 27.34
CA LYS A 119 27.17 -15.97 27.34
C LYS A 119 27.40 -17.42 27.64
N SER A 120 27.62 -18.20 26.59
CA SER A 120 27.85 -19.61 26.77
C SER A 120 29.21 -19.56 27.40
N ASP A 121 29.28 -19.96 28.67
CA ASP A 121 30.52 -20.18 29.40
C ASP A 121 31.33 -21.35 28.78
N CYS A 122 31.12 -21.54 27.48
CA CYS A 122 31.56 -22.56 26.57
C CYS A 122 32.60 -21.88 25.69
N LEU A 123 33.80 -22.41 25.71
CA LEU A 123 34.93 -21.91 24.93
C LEU A 123 34.56 -21.80 23.44
N ASP A 124 35.05 -20.74 22.79
CA ASP A 124 34.96 -20.63 21.34
C ASP A 124 35.86 -21.71 20.71
N ARG A 125 35.26 -22.87 20.40
CA ARG A 125 35.91 -24.02 19.77
C ARG A 125 36.52 -23.70 18.40
N GLN A 126 36.12 -22.60 17.76
CA GLN A 126 36.72 -22.16 16.50
C GLN A 126 38.06 -21.44 16.73
N LYS A 127 38.27 -20.91 17.94
CA LYS A 127 39.51 -20.21 18.33
C LYS A 127 40.44 -21.08 19.17
N PHE A 128 39.88 -22.03 19.92
CA PHE A 128 40.64 -23.02 20.66
C PHE A 128 40.63 -24.33 19.89
N CYS A 129 41.73 -24.59 19.18
CA CYS A 129 41.94 -25.89 18.56
C CYS A 129 42.37 -26.88 19.66
N ILE A 130 41.93 -28.14 19.57
CA ILE A 130 42.32 -29.24 20.49
C ILE A 130 43.87 -29.31 20.65
N ALA A 131 44.61 -28.80 19.66
CA ALA A 131 46.07 -28.69 19.66
C ALA A 131 46.67 -27.71 20.70
N ASP A 132 45.90 -26.84 21.34
CA ASP A 132 46.44 -25.83 22.29
C ASP A 132 46.61 -26.39 23.72
N GLY A 133 46.06 -27.56 24.02
CA GLY A 133 46.15 -28.20 25.32
C GLY A 133 47.51 -28.90 25.56
N PRO A 134 47.94 -29.08 26.82
CA PRO A 134 49.07 -29.95 27.15
C PRO A 134 48.81 -31.39 26.67
N HIS A 135 49.71 -31.92 25.84
CA HIS A 135 49.61 -33.29 25.33
C HIS A 135 50.39 -34.26 26.23
N TYR A 136 49.86 -35.46 26.42
CA TYR A 136 50.54 -36.51 27.16
C TYR A 136 51.69 -37.11 26.32
N THR A 137 52.93 -36.97 26.78
CA THR A 137 54.14 -37.51 26.12
C THR A 137 54.73 -38.72 26.87
N GLY A 138 54.07 -39.21 27.92
CA GLY A 138 54.59 -40.28 28.77
C GLY A 138 54.37 -41.71 28.23
N PRO A 139 55.11 -42.71 28.75
CA PRO A 139 54.82 -44.12 28.51
C PRO A 139 53.49 -44.55 29.15
N PHE A 140 52.78 -45.49 28.50
CA PHE A 140 51.54 -46.04 29.05
C PHE A 140 51.74 -46.58 30.48
N GLN A 141 50.84 -46.20 31.40
CA GLN A 141 50.88 -46.54 32.84
C GLN A 141 52.00 -45.89 33.68
N ALA A 142 52.79 -44.96 33.14
CA ALA A 142 53.76 -44.22 33.94
C ALA A 142 53.07 -43.17 34.81
N ILE A 143 53.10 -43.37 36.13
CA ILE A 143 52.38 -42.54 37.11
C ILE A 143 52.92 -41.10 37.15
N GLU A 144 54.25 -40.94 37.19
CA GLU A 144 54.87 -39.61 37.33
C GLU A 144 54.63 -38.70 36.11
N PRO A 145 54.83 -39.15 34.85
CA PRO A 145 54.42 -38.39 33.68
C PRO A 145 52.92 -38.07 33.62
N PHE A 146 52.08 -38.99 34.11
CA PHE A 146 50.63 -38.79 34.14
C PHE A 146 50.24 -37.67 35.12
N LEU A 147 50.75 -37.70 36.34
CA LEU A 147 50.50 -36.64 37.33
C LEU A 147 51.03 -35.29 36.85
N LYS A 148 52.18 -35.28 36.17
CA LYS A 148 52.73 -34.06 35.57
C LYS A 148 51.83 -33.48 34.49
N TRP A 149 51.28 -34.33 33.61
CA TRP A 149 50.35 -33.93 32.57
C TRP A 149 49.03 -33.39 33.15
N VAL A 150 48.45 -34.07 34.16
CA VAL A 150 47.25 -33.59 34.86
C VAL A 150 47.48 -32.21 35.48
N ASN A 151 48.63 -32.00 36.13
CA ASN A 151 48.97 -30.69 36.69
C ASN A 151 49.08 -29.60 35.61
N GLN A 152 49.65 -29.92 34.45
CA GLN A 152 49.70 -29.00 33.32
C GLN A 152 48.30 -28.66 32.80
N LEU A 153 47.39 -29.63 32.71
CA LEU A 153 46.00 -29.41 32.33
C LEU A 153 45.26 -28.51 33.33
N LEU A 154 45.44 -28.75 34.63
CA LEU A 154 44.80 -27.92 35.67
C LEU A 154 45.27 -26.45 35.59
N ILE A 155 46.58 -26.23 35.41
CA ILE A 155 47.13 -24.88 35.21
C ILE A 155 46.60 -24.27 33.91
N PHE A 156 46.49 -25.07 32.85
CA PHE A 156 45.94 -24.61 31.58
C PHE A 156 44.49 -24.14 31.72
N PHE A 157 43.63 -24.91 32.39
CA PHE A 157 42.24 -24.52 32.64
C PHE A 157 42.15 -23.24 33.48
N LEU A 158 42.97 -23.13 34.52
CA LEU A 158 42.98 -21.94 35.38
C LEU A 158 43.45 -20.70 34.62
N THR A 159 44.50 -20.81 33.81
CA THR A 159 45.07 -19.68 33.06
C THR A 159 44.21 -19.23 31.89
N LYS A 160 43.47 -20.16 31.27
CA LYS A 160 42.56 -19.88 30.16
C LYS A 160 41.12 -19.60 30.59
N GLY A 161 40.82 -19.71 31.89
CA GLY A 161 39.48 -19.47 32.42
C GLY A 161 38.46 -20.50 31.95
N VAL A 162 38.87 -21.75 31.77
CA VAL A 162 37.98 -22.84 31.31
C VAL A 162 37.17 -23.34 32.51
N VAL A 163 35.91 -22.90 32.61
CA VAL A 163 35.04 -23.23 33.74
C VAL A 163 34.19 -24.47 33.44
N ASN A 164 33.68 -24.61 32.22
CA ASN A 164 32.78 -25.69 31.80
C ASN A 164 33.50 -27.04 31.68
N ASP A 165 32.93 -28.07 32.31
CA ASP A 165 33.49 -29.43 32.30
C ASP A 165 33.47 -30.08 30.91
N THR A 166 32.51 -29.71 30.07
CA THR A 166 32.44 -30.20 28.68
C THR A 166 33.67 -29.76 27.88
N ASP A 167 34.13 -28.53 28.10
CA ASP A 167 35.29 -27.98 27.42
C ASP A 167 36.60 -28.59 27.96
N LYS A 168 36.65 -28.85 29.28
CA LYS A 168 37.78 -29.55 29.90
C LYS A 168 37.99 -30.94 29.30
N ILE A 169 36.90 -31.68 29.03
CA ILE A 169 36.95 -32.99 28.37
C ILE A 169 37.49 -32.86 26.94
N ILE A 170 37.00 -31.89 26.17
CA ILE A 170 37.44 -31.67 24.78
C ILE A 170 38.93 -31.31 24.70
N ILE A 171 39.44 -30.52 25.66
CA ILE A 171 40.85 -30.11 25.70
C ILE A 171 41.76 -31.23 26.19
N ALA A 172 41.33 -32.04 27.15
CA ALA A 172 42.12 -33.16 27.65
C ALA A 172 42.32 -34.25 26.59
N GLY A 173 41.41 -34.34 25.62
CA GLY A 173 41.44 -35.32 24.53
C GLY A 173 40.69 -36.60 24.87
#